data_AF-A0A328BBP5-F1
#
_entry.id   AF-A0A328BBP5-F1
#
_cell.length_a   1.000
_cell.length_b   1.000
_cell.length_c   1.000
_cell.angle_alpha   90.00
_cell.angle_beta   90.00
_cell.angle_gamma   90.00
#
_symmetry.space_group_name_H-M   'P 1'
#
loop_
_entity.id
_entity.type
_entity.pdbx_description
1 polymer ?
#
loop_
_entity_poly.entity_id
_entity_poly.type
_entity_poly.pdbx_seq_one_letter_code
_entity_poly.pdbx_strand_id
1 'polypeptide(L)' 'MGLFSESEPTNVAINGQRLQCQVCRHDAFWGRDVQLHTAVATFFDLEWTNPSARCYVCASCGYIHWFLPQ' A
#
# COMPACT_ATOMS: atom_id res chain seq x y z
N MET A 1 -18.41 -16.87 9.64
CA MET A 1 -17.03 -16.74 9.12
C MET A 1 -17.17 -16.23 7.69
N GLY A 2 -16.68 -15.08 7.24
CA GLY A 2 -15.91 -14.01 7.85
C GLY A 2 -16.19 -12.71 7.08
N LEU A 3 -16.15 -11.59 7.79
CA LEU A 3 -16.46 -10.24 7.35
C LEU A 3 -15.29 -9.68 6.53
N PHE A 4 -15.11 -10.15 5.29
CA PHE A 4 -14.13 -9.56 4.39
C PHE A 4 -14.87 -8.55 3.51
N SER A 5 -14.78 -7.27 3.86
CA SER A 5 -15.06 -6.20 2.91
C SER A 5 -14.05 -6.33 1.77
N GLU A 6 -14.43 -7.04 0.71
CA GLU A 6 -13.68 -7.04 -0.55
C GLU A 6 -13.72 -5.60 -1.08
N SER A 7 -12.61 -4.90 -0.91
CA SER A 7 -12.42 -3.59 -1.50
C SER A 7 -12.26 -3.80 -2.99
N GLU A 8 -13.20 -3.32 -3.80
CA GLU A 8 -13.11 -3.40 -5.25
C GLU A 8 -11.84 -2.67 -5.74
N PRO A 9 -11.13 -3.20 -6.75
CA PRO A 9 -9.96 -2.54 -7.30
C PRO A 9 -10.36 -1.22 -7.95
N THR A 10 -9.64 -0.15 -7.64
CA THR A 10 -9.96 1.21 -8.10
C THR A 10 -8.81 1.83 -8.87
N ASN A 11 -9.12 2.80 -9.73
CA ASN A 11 -8.10 3.63 -10.36
C ASN A 11 -7.53 4.61 -9.34
N VAL A 12 -6.20 4.73 -9.32
CA VAL A 12 -5.48 5.53 -8.33
C VAL A 12 -4.73 6.65 -9.03
N ALA A 13 -4.74 7.84 -8.42
CA ALA A 13 -3.88 8.95 -8.82
C ALA A 13 -2.90 9.30 -7.71
N ILE A 14 -1.63 9.43 -8.05
CA ILE A 14 -0.54 9.85 -7.16
C ILE A 14 0.01 11.16 -7.69
N ASN A 15 0.04 12.20 -6.86
CA ASN A 15 0.50 13.53 -7.24
C ASN A 15 -0.18 14.07 -8.53
N GLY A 16 -1.49 13.84 -8.68
CA GLY A 16 -2.27 14.24 -9.86
C GLY A 16 -2.04 13.39 -11.11
N GLN A 17 -1.18 12.37 -11.06
CA GLN A 17 -0.90 11.46 -12.18
C GLN A 17 -1.56 10.10 -11.96
N ARG A 18 -2.20 9.53 -12.99
CA ARG A 18 -2.77 8.18 -12.91
C ARG A 18 -1.67 7.15 -12.75
N LEU A 19 -1.81 6.30 -11.74
CA LEU A 19 -0.91 5.18 -11.51
C LEU A 19 -1.14 4.11 -12.57
N GLN A 20 -0.05 3.64 -13.19
CA GLN A 20 -0.06 2.47 -14.06
C GLN A 20 0.95 1.46 -13.53
N CYS A 21 0.59 0.18 -13.62
CA CYS A 21 1.46 -0.90 -13.20
C CYS A 21 2.74 -0.86 -14.04
N GLN A 22 3.89 -0.84 -13.37
CA GLN A 22 5.20 -0.82 -14.07
C GLN A 22 5.47 -2.15 -14.80
N VAL A 23 4.78 -3.22 -14.41
CA VAL A 23 4.95 -4.57 -14.97
C VAL A 23 3.99 -4.85 -16.13
N CYS A 24 2.69 -4.67 -15.92
CA CYS A 24 1.66 -5.05 -16.91
C CYS A 24 0.84 -3.88 -17.48
N ARG A 25 1.16 -2.63 -17.12
CA ARG A 25 0.44 -1.41 -17.54
C ARG A 25 -1.04 -1.30 -17.12
N HIS A 26 -1.57 -2.26 -16.37
CA HIS A 26 -2.91 -2.19 -15.82
C HIS A 26 -3.07 -1.01 -14.83
N ASP A 27 -4.31 -0.52 -14.69
CA ASP A 27 -4.63 0.76 -14.05
C ASP A 27 -5.60 0.65 -12.86
N ALA A 28 -6.02 -0.56 -12.48
CA ALA A 28 -6.81 -0.80 -11.27
C ALA A 28 -5.97 -1.46 -10.16
N PHE A 29 -6.17 -1.00 -8.93
CA PHE A 29 -5.35 -1.39 -7.78
C PHE A 29 -6.17 -1.58 -6.51
N TRP A 30 -5.69 -2.47 -5.65
CA TRP A 30 -6.12 -2.57 -4.26
C TRP A 30 -5.23 -1.68 -3.38
N GLY A 31 -5.83 -0.68 -2.75
CA GLY A 31 -5.15 0.20 -1.80
C GLY A 31 -5.06 -0.43 -0.42
N ARG A 32 -3.87 -0.42 0.19
CA ARG A 32 -3.65 -0.91 1.56
C ARG A 32 -2.66 0.00 2.28
N ASP A 33 -2.94 0.27 3.55
CA ASP A 33 -1.98 0.91 4.44
C ASP A 33 -1.17 -0.17 5.15
N VAL A 34 0.15 -0.06 5.12
CA VAL A 34 1.08 -1.04 5.70
C VAL A 34 1.94 -0.36 6.74
N GLN A 35 2.02 -0.95 7.93
CA GLN A 35 2.95 -0.52 8.97
C GLN A 35 4.35 -1.04 8.64
N LEU A 36 5.34 -0.16 8.54
CA LEU A 36 6.72 -0.57 8.34
C LEU A 36 7.34 -0.93 9.69
N HIS A 37 7.21 -2.18 10.13
CA HIS A 37 7.81 -2.60 11.39
C HIS A 37 9.35 -2.53 11.30
N THR A 38 9.96 -1.58 11.99
CA THR A 38 11.40 -1.63 12.28
C THR A 38 11.61 -2.65 13.40
N ALA A 39 12.23 -3.79 13.08
CA ALA A 39 12.48 -4.90 14.01
C ALA A 39 13.32 -4.55 15.26
N VAL A 40 13.79 -3.30 15.40
CA VAL A 40 14.66 -2.83 16.49
C VAL A 40 13.90 -2.00 17.53
N ALA A 41 12.63 -1.64 17.28
CA ALA A 41 11.82 -0.82 18.19
C ALA A 41 11.27 -1.60 19.41
N THR A 42 11.47 -2.92 19.50
CA THR A 42 10.94 -3.73 20.60
C THR A 42 11.71 -3.60 21.92
N PHE A 43 12.80 -2.82 21.97
CA PHE A 43 13.62 -2.65 23.18
C PHE A 43 13.47 -1.30 23.88
N PHE A 44 12.85 -0.30 23.26
CA PHE A 44 12.62 1.01 23.87
C PHE A 44 11.26 1.58 23.41
N ASP A 45 10.41 1.90 24.37
CA ASP A 45 9.05 2.47 24.28
C ASP A 45 8.91 3.68 23.32
N LEU A 46 8.94 3.45 22.01
CA LEU A 46 8.69 4.47 20.96
C LEU A 46 7.68 3.94 19.94
N GLU A 47 6.48 3.56 20.42
CA GLU A 47 5.35 3.10 19.60
C GLU A 47 4.68 4.20 18.73
N TRP A 48 5.18 5.44 18.72
CA TRP A 48 4.49 6.56 18.08
C TRP A 48 5.11 7.06 16.76
N THR A 49 6.27 6.53 16.34
CA THR A 49 7.01 7.03 15.17
C THR A 49 7.19 6.00 14.06
N ASN A 50 6.35 4.96 14.03
CA ASN A 50 6.49 3.94 12.99
C ASN A 50 5.92 4.48 11.67
N PRO A 51 6.74 4.64 10.60
CA PRO A 51 6.24 5.19 9.35
C PRO A 51 5.21 4.25 8.74
N SER A 52 3.98 4.74 8.52
CA SER A 52 2.97 4.04 7.73
C SER A 52 3.23 4.30 6.25
N ALA A 53 3.32 3.23 5.45
CA ALA A 53 3.45 3.31 4.00
C ALA A 53 2.11 3.04 3.32
N ARG A 54 1.82 3.79 2.26
CA ARG A 54 0.69 3.55 1.38
C ARG A 54 1.14 2.57 0.29
N CYS A 55 0.41 1.48 0.12
CA CYS A 55 0.70 0.48 -0.90
C CYS A 55 -0.48 0.32 -1.87
N TYR A 56 -0.16 0.11 -3.14
CA TYR A 56 -1.14 -0.20 -4.18
C TYR A 56 -0.75 -1.47 -4.90
N VAL A 57 -1.59 -2.50 -4.79
CA VAL A 57 -1.36 -3.81 -5.40
C VAL A 57 -2.12 -3.89 -6.71
N CYS A 58 -1.43 -4.21 -7.80
CA CYS A 58 -2.04 -4.31 -9.12
C CYS A 58 -3.10 -5.43 -9.17
N ALA A 59 -4.31 -5.10 -9.62
CA ALA A 59 -5.41 -6.07 -9.71
C ALA A 59 -5.19 -7.19 -10.74
N SER A 60 -4.28 -6.96 -11.70
CA SER A 60 -4.02 -7.89 -12.81
C SER A 60 -2.83 -8.83 -12.55
N CYS A 61 -1.70 -8.31 -12.05
CA CYS A 61 -0.46 -9.11 -11.90
C CYS A 61 0.04 -9.22 -10.46
N GLY A 62 -0.61 -8.55 -9.49
CA GLY A 62 -0.22 -8.60 -8.08
C GLY A 62 1.03 -7.78 -7.72
N TYR A 63 1.65 -7.06 -8.66
CA TYR A 63 2.81 -6.20 -8.37
C TYR A 63 2.44 -5.09 -7.37
N ILE A 64 3.29 -4.90 -6.37
CA ILE A 64 3.07 -3.96 -5.26
C ILE A 64 3.86 -2.68 -5.49
N HIS A 65 3.15 -1.55 -5.53
CA HIS A 65 3.75 -0.23 -5.54
C HIS A 65 3.79 0.32 -4.12
N TRP A 66 4.99 0.69 -3.66
CA TRP A 66 5.23 1.23 -2.32
C TRP A 66 5.39 2.74 -2.37
N PHE A 67 4.69 3.44 -1.50
CA PHE A 67 4.78 4.89 -1.33
C PHE A 67 5.04 5.21 0.14
N LEU A 68 6.23 5.73 0.41
CA LEU A 68 6.58 6.26 1.73
C LEU A 68 5.93 7.65 1.92
N PRO A 69 5.57 8.02 3.16
CA PRO A 69 5.18 9.38 3.47
C PRO A 69 6.35 10.33 3.20
N GLN A 70 6.07 11.51 2.62
CA GLN A 70 7.04 12.57 2.34
C GLN A 70 7.01 13.64 3.44
#